data_AF-A0A1F7G9U8-F1
#
_entry.id   AF-A0A1F7G9U8-F1
#
_cell.length_a   1.000
_cell.length_b   1.000
_cell.length_c   1.000
_cell.angle_alpha   90.00
_cell.angle_beta   90.00
_cell.angle_gamma   90.00
#
_symmetry.space_group_name_H-M   'P 1'
#
loop_
_entity.id
_entity.type
_entity.pdbx_description
1 polymer ?
#
loop_
_entity_poly.entity_id
_entity_poly.type
_entity_poly.pdbx_seq_one_letter_code
_entity_poly.pdbx_strand_id
1 'polypeptide(L)'
;MIETAKILLRYLIIISIFFIIYLLLFSTFLFKSDTVLFYRGIKLLFFELFLFFLGAFYLTIQKKSFIESYFASVATASSICLVFLTVFPVTVDRSITTFLLNTVNNPTISCKQGGISKENLKKVFIEDFFKREDAIGRRLNEQEVTGSIVKIKDGCFKITPKGRKLVSFFNLIKQYFIMKQ
;
A
#
# COMPACT_ATOMS: atom_id res chain seq x y z
N MET A 1 7.51 37.81 9.52
CA MET A 1 6.19 37.25 9.11
C MET A 1 6.05 37.08 7.59
N ILE A 2 6.41 38.06 6.76
CA ILE A 2 6.25 37.93 5.29
C ILE A 2 7.16 36.83 4.70
N GLU A 3 8.39 36.69 5.21
CA GLU A 3 9.35 35.72 4.69
C GLU A 3 9.02 34.27 5.08
N THR A 4 8.57 34.05 6.32
CA THR A 4 8.09 32.74 6.78
C THR A 4 6.84 32.28 6.01
N ALA A 5 5.91 33.20 5.70
CA ALA A 5 4.74 32.89 4.89
C ALA A 5 5.12 32.47 3.46
N LYS A 6 6.13 33.11 2.85
CA LYS A 6 6.64 32.74 1.51
C LYS A 6 7.27 31.35 1.51
N ILE A 7 7.99 30.98 2.57
CA ILE A 7 8.57 29.64 2.70
C ILE A 7 7.46 28.60 2.84
N LEU A 8 6.49 28.81 3.74
CA LEU A 8 5.36 27.89 3.93
C LEU A 8 4.55 27.68 2.64
N LEU A 9 4.30 28.76 1.90
CA LEU A 9 3.61 28.67 0.61
C LEU A 9 4.36 27.80 -0.40
N ARG A 10 5.70 27.91 -0.45
CA ARG A 10 6.53 27.05 -1.32
C ARG A 10 6.43 25.58 -0.91
N TYR A 11 6.48 25.29 0.38
CA TYR A 11 6.30 23.92 0.89
C TYR A 11 4.95 23.35 0.46
N LEU A 12 3.87 24.10 0.70
CA LEU A 12 2.52 23.69 0.34
C LEU A 12 2.39 23.42 -1.16
N ILE A 13 2.94 24.30 -2.01
CA ILE A 13 2.92 24.12 -3.46
C ILE A 13 3.66 22.85 -3.88
N ILE A 14 4.90 22.65 -3.41
CA ILE A 14 5.70 21.46 -3.79
C ILE A 14 5.04 20.18 -3.29
N ILE A 15 4.55 20.17 -2.05
CA ILE A 15 3.85 19.01 -1.47
C ILE A 15 2.58 18.70 -2.26
N SER A 16 1.80 19.71 -2.64
CA SER A 16 0.56 19.53 -3.40
C SER A 16 0.85 19.00 -4.80
N ILE A 17 1.84 19.56 -5.50
CA ILE A 17 2.24 19.11 -6.84
C ILE A 17 2.74 17.66 -6.78
N PHE A 18 3.62 17.33 -5.84
CA PHE A 18 4.11 15.96 -5.64
C PHE A 18 2.93 15.01 -5.36
N PHE A 19 2.05 15.34 -4.44
CA PHE A 19 0.91 14.47 -4.12
C PHE A 19 -0.03 14.27 -5.32
N ILE A 20 -0.31 15.32 -6.11
CA ILE A 20 -1.14 15.22 -7.31
C ILE A 20 -0.46 14.35 -8.37
N ILE A 21 0.84 14.54 -8.60
CA ILE A 21 1.61 13.71 -9.55
C ILE A 21 1.60 12.25 -9.10
N TYR A 22 1.80 11.97 -7.82
CA TYR A 22 1.70 10.62 -7.26
C TYR A 22 0.34 9.96 -7.57
N LEU A 23 -0.77 10.67 -7.34
CA LEU A 23 -2.11 10.17 -7.65
C LEU A 23 -2.32 9.93 -9.15
N LEU A 24 -1.82 10.83 -10.00
CA LEU A 24 -1.88 10.68 -11.45
C LEU A 24 -1.03 9.48 -11.90
N LEU A 25 0.17 9.30 -11.36
CA LEU A 25 1.01 8.13 -11.65
C LEU A 25 0.29 6.82 -11.26
N PHE A 26 -0.44 6.82 -10.14
CA PHE A 26 -1.21 5.67 -9.69
C PHE A 26 -2.35 5.28 -10.66
N SER A 27 -2.93 6.25 -11.38
CA SER A 27 -3.97 5.99 -12.39
C SER A 27 -3.41 5.48 -13.72
N THR A 28 -2.11 5.61 -13.97
CA THR A 28 -1.46 5.12 -15.21
C THR A 28 -1.26 3.60 -15.24
N PHE A 29 -0.89 3.07 -16.41
CA PHE A 29 -0.51 1.66 -16.60
C PHE A 29 0.90 1.31 -16.10
N LEU A 30 1.65 2.27 -15.53
CA LEU A 30 3.00 2.02 -15.01
C LEU A 30 2.98 0.97 -13.89
N PHE A 31 3.86 -0.02 -14.02
CA PHE A 31 4.00 -1.16 -13.11
C PHE A 31 2.71 -1.95 -12.84
N LYS A 32 1.75 -1.95 -13.78
CA LYS A 32 0.50 -2.72 -13.66
C LYS A 32 0.71 -4.23 -13.55
N SER A 33 1.87 -4.73 -13.98
CA SER A 33 2.27 -6.13 -13.81
C SER A 33 2.40 -6.56 -12.35
N ASP A 34 2.57 -5.61 -11.42
CA ASP A 34 2.64 -5.93 -9.99
C ASP A 34 1.24 -6.22 -9.45
N THR A 35 0.99 -7.47 -9.08
CA THR A 35 -0.27 -7.93 -8.49
C THR A 35 -0.54 -7.36 -7.10
N VAL A 36 0.48 -6.78 -6.46
CA VAL A 36 0.43 -6.30 -5.07
C VAL A 36 0.48 -4.78 -5.06
N LEU A 37 -0.63 -4.16 -4.65
CA LEU A 37 -0.78 -2.69 -4.63
C LEU A 37 0.32 -1.98 -3.83
N PHE A 38 0.76 -2.58 -2.71
CA PHE A 38 1.83 -2.02 -1.89
C PHE A 38 3.14 -1.88 -2.67
N TYR A 39 3.60 -2.95 -3.34
CA TYR A 39 4.85 -2.91 -4.09
C TYR A 39 4.77 -1.97 -5.29
N ARG A 40 3.62 -1.94 -5.98
CA ARG A 40 3.37 -0.99 -7.06
C ARG A 40 3.48 0.46 -6.58
N GLY A 41 2.81 0.80 -5.47
CA GLY A 41 2.84 2.15 -4.90
C GLY A 41 4.24 2.59 -4.48
N ILE A 42 5.03 1.69 -3.88
CA ILE A 42 6.42 1.97 -3.52
C ILE A 42 7.29 2.23 -4.76
N LYS A 43 7.16 1.43 -5.83
CA LYS A 43 7.90 1.65 -7.08
C LYS A 43 7.53 2.98 -7.75
N LEU A 44 6.24 3.33 -7.77
CA LEU A 44 5.78 4.63 -8.28
C LEU A 44 6.35 5.78 -7.46
N LEU A 45 6.38 5.66 -6.12
CA LEU A 45 6.96 6.67 -5.24
C LEU A 45 8.46 6.85 -5.49
N PHE A 46 9.22 5.75 -5.66
CA PHE A 46 10.63 5.81 -6.03
C PHE A 46 10.85 6.44 -7.40
N PHE A 47 10.01 6.11 -8.38
CA PHE A 47 10.07 6.69 -9.71
C PHE A 47 9.81 8.20 -9.66
N GLU A 48 8.81 8.64 -8.91
CA GLU A 48 8.53 10.06 -8.73
C GLU A 48 9.64 10.80 -7.99
N LEU A 49 10.18 10.22 -6.91
CA LEU A 49 11.35 10.76 -6.20
C LEU A 49 12.53 10.96 -7.15
N PHE A 50 12.76 10.00 -8.06
CA PHE A 50 13.79 10.12 -9.08
C PHE A 50 13.53 11.31 -10.04
N LEU A 51 12.29 11.51 -10.49
CA LEU A 51 11.92 12.67 -11.32
C LEU A 51 12.12 14.00 -10.59
N PHE A 52 11.72 14.09 -9.32
CA PHE A 52 11.94 15.28 -8.50
C PHE A 52 13.43 15.52 -8.23
N PHE A 53 14.24 14.46 -8.05
CA PHE A 53 15.68 14.60 -7.92
C PHE A 53 16.32 15.19 -9.19
N LEU A 54 15.90 14.75 -10.38
CA LEU A 54 16.34 15.34 -11.65
C LEU A 54 15.91 16.82 -11.77
N GLY A 55 14.69 17.15 -11.36
CA GLY A 55 14.21 18.54 -11.30
C GLY A 55 15.04 19.40 -10.33
N ALA A 56 15.42 18.84 -9.17
CA ALA A 56 16.27 19.51 -8.19
C ALA A 56 17.65 19.82 -8.78
N PHE A 57 18.26 18.86 -9.49
CA PHE A 57 19.56 19.03 -10.12
C PHE A 57 19.58 20.17 -11.15
N TYR A 58 18.48 20.35 -11.89
CA TYR A 58 18.34 21.50 -12.80
C TYR A 58 18.25 22.84 -12.04
N LEU A 59 17.55 22.86 -10.90
CA LEU A 59 17.36 24.07 -10.08
C LEU A 59 18.60 24.44 -9.27
N THR A 60 19.40 23.48 -8.83
CA THR A 60 20.63 23.70 -8.06
C THR A 60 21.70 24.44 -8.87
N ILE A 61 21.72 24.25 -10.19
CA ILE A 61 22.57 25.01 -11.13
C ILE A 61 22.20 26.51 -11.11
N GLN A 62 20.93 26.85 -10.87
CA GLN A 62 20.46 28.23 -10.97
C GLN A 62 20.34 28.98 -9.65
N LYS A 63 19.97 28.34 -8.52
CA LYS A 63 19.69 29.03 -7.24
C LYS A 63 20.00 28.18 -5.99
N LYS A 64 21.10 28.51 -5.27
CA LYS A 64 21.53 27.80 -4.05
C LYS A 64 20.58 27.89 -2.85
N SER A 65 19.88 29.01 -2.65
CA SER A 65 19.00 29.21 -1.47
C SER A 65 17.67 28.45 -1.52
N PHE A 66 17.37 27.75 -2.62
CA PHE A 66 16.12 27.01 -2.81
C PHE A 66 16.25 25.51 -2.47
N ILE A 67 17.47 25.00 -2.33
CA ILE A 67 17.76 23.57 -2.31
C ILE A 67 17.25 22.90 -1.03
N GLU A 68 17.50 23.51 0.13
CA GLU A 68 17.12 22.93 1.42
C GLU A 68 15.59 22.81 1.55
N SER A 69 14.86 23.89 1.28
CA SER A 69 13.40 23.89 1.33
C SER A 69 12.79 22.91 0.32
N TYR A 70 13.42 22.73 -0.85
CA TYR A 70 12.97 21.77 -1.85
C TYR A 70 13.09 20.32 -1.34
N PHE A 71 14.27 19.92 -0.86
CA PHE A 71 14.48 18.56 -0.34
C PHE A 71 13.61 18.27 0.87
N ALA A 72 13.47 19.23 1.79
CA ALA A 72 12.58 19.09 2.94
C ALA A 72 11.11 18.94 2.51
N SER A 73 10.67 19.68 1.49
CA SER A 73 9.31 19.55 0.95
C SER A 73 9.09 18.19 0.30
N VAL A 74 10.04 17.69 -0.50
CA VAL A 74 9.96 16.37 -1.15
C VAL A 74 10.00 15.22 -0.12
N ALA A 75 10.84 15.31 0.90
CA ALA A 75 10.89 14.34 1.99
C ALA A 75 9.58 14.30 2.78
N THR A 76 8.99 15.47 3.04
CA THR A 76 7.67 15.58 3.69
C THR A 76 6.57 15.02 2.80
N ALA A 77 6.53 15.39 1.53
CA ALA A 77 5.54 14.93 0.57
C ALA A 77 5.58 13.40 0.38
N SER A 78 6.78 12.83 0.24
CA SER A 78 6.95 11.37 0.10
C SER A 78 6.51 10.62 1.36
N SER A 79 6.77 11.17 2.55
CA SER A 79 6.27 10.63 3.81
C SER A 79 4.74 10.64 3.85
N ILE A 80 4.10 11.74 3.44
CA ILE A 80 2.63 11.84 3.33
C ILE A 80 2.09 10.81 2.33
N CYS A 81 2.72 10.67 1.15
CA CYS A 81 2.31 9.70 0.13
C CYS A 81 2.43 8.25 0.64
N LEU A 82 3.49 7.95 1.40
CA LEU A 82 3.69 6.62 1.99
C LEU A 82 2.61 6.32 3.05
N VAL A 83 2.34 7.26 3.94
CA VAL A 83 1.24 7.13 4.92
C VAL A 83 -0.08 6.96 4.19
N PHE A 84 -0.38 7.80 3.20
CA PHE A 84 -1.58 7.69 2.38
C PHE A 84 -1.71 6.30 1.74
N LEU A 85 -0.65 5.80 1.08
CA LEU A 85 -0.62 4.48 0.45
C LEU A 85 -0.92 3.36 1.45
N THR A 86 -0.27 3.38 2.60
CA THR A 86 -0.43 2.31 3.60
C THR A 86 -1.80 2.33 4.28
N VAL A 87 -2.29 3.52 4.64
CA VAL A 87 -3.54 3.68 5.40
C VAL A 87 -4.79 3.54 4.53
N PHE A 88 -4.75 4.01 3.27
CA PHE A 88 -5.92 4.00 2.41
C PHE A 88 -5.91 2.79 1.45
N PRO A 89 -5.26 2.82 0.28
CA PRO A 89 -5.44 1.77 -0.72
C PRO A 89 -4.98 0.39 -0.21
N VAL A 90 -3.86 0.30 0.49
CA VAL A 90 -3.34 -1.01 0.95
C VAL A 90 -4.19 -1.59 2.07
N THR A 91 -4.67 -0.77 3.00
CA THR A 91 -5.53 -1.25 4.08
C THR A 91 -6.92 -1.59 3.57
N VAL A 92 -7.51 -0.76 2.69
CA VAL A 92 -8.82 -1.01 2.08
C VAL A 92 -8.81 -2.32 1.28
N ASP A 93 -7.81 -2.53 0.43
CA ASP A 93 -7.63 -3.76 -0.37
C ASP A 93 -7.51 -5.01 0.51
N ARG A 94 -6.85 -4.89 1.67
CA ARG A 94 -6.58 -6.01 2.57
C ARG A 94 -7.64 -6.20 3.66
N SER A 95 -8.60 -5.30 3.80
CA SER A 95 -9.56 -5.35 4.90
C SER A 95 -10.72 -6.31 4.61
N ILE A 96 -10.93 -7.24 5.54
CA ILE A 96 -12.10 -8.11 5.53
C ILE A 96 -13.38 -7.27 5.64
N THR A 97 -13.34 -6.15 6.36
CA THR A 97 -14.48 -5.23 6.50
C THR A 97 -14.94 -4.66 5.17
N THR A 98 -14.05 -4.14 4.33
CA THR A 98 -14.43 -3.64 2.99
C THR A 98 -15.02 -4.76 2.14
N PHE A 99 -14.45 -5.97 2.18
CA PHE A 99 -15.02 -7.13 1.49
C PHE A 99 -16.45 -7.44 1.99
N LEU A 100 -16.66 -7.50 3.30
CA LEU A 100 -17.96 -7.79 3.90
C LEU A 100 -18.99 -6.72 3.54
N LEU A 101 -18.63 -5.44 3.65
CA LEU A 101 -19.53 -4.33 3.31
C LEU A 101 -19.90 -4.34 1.83
N ASN A 102 -18.94 -4.57 0.93
CA ASN A 102 -19.22 -4.71 -0.50
C ASN A 102 -20.11 -5.93 -0.80
N THR A 103 -19.91 -7.03 -0.09
CA THR A 103 -20.72 -8.25 -0.23
C THR A 103 -22.17 -8.02 0.22
N VAL A 104 -22.35 -7.37 1.37
CA VAL A 104 -23.68 -7.07 1.92
C VAL A 104 -24.40 -6.00 1.10
N ASN A 105 -23.67 -5.02 0.56
CA ASN A 105 -24.21 -3.98 -0.31
C ASN A 105 -24.53 -4.48 -1.74
N ASN A 106 -24.18 -5.72 -2.08
CA ASN A 106 -24.42 -6.25 -3.42
C ASN A 106 -25.92 -6.57 -3.61
N PRO A 107 -26.63 -5.87 -4.51
CA PRO A 107 -28.07 -6.01 -4.67
C PRO A 107 -28.50 -7.41 -5.14
N THR A 108 -27.59 -8.17 -5.75
CA THR A 108 -27.86 -9.53 -6.25
C THR A 108 -27.92 -10.57 -5.13
N ILE A 109 -27.36 -10.29 -3.95
CA ILE A 109 -27.29 -11.23 -2.81
C ILE A 109 -28.30 -10.79 -1.75
N SER A 110 -29.58 -10.87 -2.09
CA SER A 110 -30.66 -10.37 -1.25
C SER A 110 -31.55 -11.51 -0.74
N CYS A 111 -31.64 -11.66 0.59
CA CYS A 111 -32.87 -12.11 1.24
C CYS A 111 -34.02 -11.19 0.77
N LYS A 112 -35.28 -11.65 0.87
CA LYS A 112 -36.48 -10.91 0.39
C LYS A 112 -36.64 -9.44 0.86
N GLN A 113 -35.77 -8.93 1.74
CA GLN A 113 -35.74 -7.56 2.27
C GLN A 113 -34.35 -6.87 2.18
N GLY A 114 -33.43 -7.34 1.33
CA GLY A 114 -32.17 -6.62 1.04
C GLY A 114 -31.02 -6.85 2.04
N GLY A 115 -30.85 -8.08 2.53
CA GLY A 115 -29.71 -8.45 3.37
C GLY A 115 -29.24 -9.89 3.13
N ILE A 116 -28.10 -10.27 3.68
CA ILE A 116 -27.53 -11.63 3.54
C ILE A 116 -27.51 -12.33 4.91
N SER A 117 -27.94 -13.60 4.96
CA SER A 117 -27.86 -14.39 6.21
C SER A 117 -26.40 -14.65 6.59
N LYS A 118 -26.11 -14.82 7.89
CA LYS A 118 -24.75 -15.12 8.37
C LYS A 118 -24.14 -16.37 7.73
N GLU A 119 -24.96 -17.40 7.49
CA GLU A 119 -24.50 -18.64 6.86
C GLU A 119 -24.17 -18.45 5.38
N ASN A 120 -25.01 -17.68 4.66
CA ASN A 120 -24.74 -17.36 3.26
C ASN A 120 -23.54 -16.42 3.13
N LEU A 121 -23.36 -15.47 4.05
CA LEU A 121 -22.18 -14.62 4.10
C LEU A 121 -20.90 -15.42 4.37
N LYS A 122 -20.95 -16.44 5.24
CA LYS A 122 -19.82 -17.37 5.42
C LYS A 122 -19.50 -18.14 4.15
N LYS A 123 -20.52 -18.64 3.44
CA LYS A 123 -20.33 -19.35 2.16
C LYS A 123 -19.73 -18.44 1.10
N VAL A 124 -20.28 -17.24 0.91
CA VAL A 124 -19.76 -16.23 -0.02
C VAL A 124 -18.36 -15.78 0.37
N PHE A 125 -18.05 -15.64 1.67
CA PHE A 125 -16.68 -15.39 2.11
C PHE A 125 -15.75 -16.55 1.72
N ILE A 126 -16.15 -17.81 1.94
CA ILE A 126 -15.32 -18.96 1.56
C ILE A 126 -15.15 -19.06 0.04
N GLU A 127 -16.20 -18.85 -0.73
CA GLU A 127 -16.20 -19.04 -2.19
C GLU A 127 -15.64 -17.83 -2.94
N ASP A 128 -16.01 -16.61 -2.59
CA ASP A 128 -15.61 -15.43 -3.37
C ASP A 128 -14.29 -14.84 -2.87
N PHE A 129 -14.08 -14.71 -1.55
CA PHE A 129 -12.82 -14.16 -1.02
C PHE A 129 -11.63 -15.10 -1.28
N PHE A 130 -11.82 -16.42 -1.14
CA PHE A 130 -10.71 -17.36 -1.33
C PHE A 130 -10.60 -17.91 -2.75
N LYS A 131 -11.71 -18.07 -3.50
CA LYS A 131 -11.69 -18.74 -4.81
C LYS A 131 -11.71 -17.77 -6.00
N ARG A 132 -12.47 -16.67 -5.97
CA ARG A 132 -12.50 -15.70 -7.09
C ARG A 132 -11.28 -14.78 -7.10
N GLU A 133 -10.84 -14.35 -5.93
CA GLU A 133 -9.72 -13.41 -5.78
C GLU A 133 -8.36 -14.12 -5.64
N ASP A 134 -8.30 -15.47 -5.63
CA ASP A 134 -7.10 -16.26 -5.30
C ASP A 134 -6.27 -15.64 -4.15
N ALA A 135 -6.97 -15.17 -3.11
CA ALA A 135 -6.36 -14.38 -2.05
C ALA A 135 -5.32 -15.17 -1.24
N ILE A 136 -5.42 -16.50 -1.26
CA ILE A 136 -4.40 -17.41 -0.70
C ILE A 136 -3.26 -17.62 -1.70
N GLY A 137 -3.54 -17.94 -2.97
CA GLY A 137 -2.48 -18.18 -3.95
C GLY A 137 -1.61 -16.95 -4.18
N ARG A 138 -2.20 -15.75 -4.25
CA ARG A 138 -1.44 -14.48 -4.28
C ARG A 138 -0.50 -14.34 -3.09
N ARG A 139 -0.98 -14.61 -1.87
CA ARG A 139 -0.16 -14.54 -0.65
C ARG A 139 0.93 -15.60 -0.63
N LEU A 140 0.63 -16.83 -1.06
CA LEU A 140 1.63 -17.90 -1.16
C LEU A 140 2.71 -17.53 -2.17
N ASN A 141 2.33 -17.01 -3.33
CA ASN A 141 3.26 -16.52 -4.34
C ASN A 141 4.14 -15.37 -3.81
N GLU A 142 3.55 -14.39 -3.10
CA GLU A 142 4.33 -13.34 -2.42
C GLU A 142 5.35 -13.91 -1.43
N GLN A 143 4.94 -14.89 -0.61
CA GLN A 143 5.84 -15.52 0.36
C GLN A 143 6.94 -16.38 -0.31
N GLU A 144 6.66 -16.95 -1.48
CA GLU A 144 7.63 -17.70 -2.28
C GLU A 144 8.63 -16.75 -2.97
N VAL A 145 8.14 -15.68 -3.62
CA VAL A 145 8.98 -14.63 -4.24
C VAL A 145 9.88 -13.96 -3.20
N THR A 146 9.39 -13.71 -1.99
CA THR A 146 10.21 -13.16 -0.89
C THR A 146 11.13 -14.20 -0.24
N GLY A 147 11.00 -15.49 -0.59
CA GLY A 147 11.82 -16.59 -0.06
C GLY A 147 11.50 -16.97 1.38
N SER A 148 10.31 -16.61 1.88
CA SER A 148 9.83 -16.93 3.22
C SER A 148 9.27 -18.36 3.32
N ILE A 149 8.70 -18.86 2.22
CA ILE A 149 8.26 -20.24 2.05
C ILE A 149 8.83 -20.83 0.76
N VAL A 150 8.81 -22.16 0.66
CA VAL A 150 9.15 -22.91 -0.55
C VAL A 150 8.10 -23.98 -0.79
N LYS A 151 7.69 -24.15 -2.04
CA LYS A 151 6.79 -25.25 -2.43
C LYS A 151 7.56 -26.57 -2.40
N ILE A 152 6.98 -27.59 -1.76
CA ILE A 152 7.51 -28.96 -1.73
C ILE A 152 6.58 -29.88 -2.52
N LYS A 153 6.87 -31.19 -2.55
CA LYS A 153 6.06 -32.17 -3.28
C LYS A 153 4.60 -32.17 -2.78
N ASP A 154 3.70 -32.59 -3.68
CA ASP A 154 2.26 -32.79 -3.42
C ASP A 154 1.50 -31.52 -3.02
N GLY A 155 1.96 -30.35 -3.49
CA GLY A 155 1.27 -29.08 -3.25
C GLY A 155 1.44 -28.53 -1.83
N CYS A 156 2.29 -29.14 -1.02
CA CYS A 156 2.61 -28.64 0.32
C CYS A 156 3.62 -27.47 0.25
N PHE A 157 3.64 -26.65 1.30
CA PHE A 157 4.59 -25.54 1.45
C PHE A 157 5.37 -25.70 2.75
N LYS A 158 6.66 -25.32 2.72
CA LYS A 158 7.56 -25.37 3.88
C LYS A 158 8.14 -23.99 4.16
N ILE A 159 8.19 -23.61 5.43
CA ILE A 159 8.83 -22.35 5.85
C ILE A 159 10.37 -22.45 5.75
N THR A 160 10.99 -21.44 5.16
CA THR A 160 12.45 -21.35 5.05
C THR A 160 13.07 -20.87 6.37
N PRO A 161 14.40 -20.98 6.55
CA PRO A 161 15.07 -20.36 7.69
C PRO A 161 14.84 -18.83 7.76
N LYS A 162 14.77 -18.16 6.60
CA LYS A 162 14.40 -16.74 6.48
C LYS A 162 12.99 -16.49 6.99
N GLY A 163 12.02 -17.30 6.55
CA GLY A 163 10.64 -17.24 7.03
C GLY A 163 10.53 -17.44 8.54
N ARG A 164 11.30 -18.37 9.12
CA ARG A 164 11.31 -18.56 10.59
C ARG A 164 11.78 -17.33 11.36
N LYS A 165 12.83 -16.64 10.88
CA LYS A 165 13.27 -15.37 11.47
C LYS A 165 12.19 -14.30 11.37
N LEU A 166 11.52 -14.21 10.23
CA LEU A 166 10.42 -13.27 10.01
C LEU A 166 9.25 -13.54 10.97
N VAL A 167 8.86 -14.80 11.15
CA VAL A 167 7.82 -15.20 12.11
C VAL A 167 8.22 -14.85 13.54
N SER A 168 9.48 -15.10 13.93
CA SER A 168 9.98 -14.72 15.25
C SER A 168 9.87 -13.21 15.48
N PHE A 169 10.25 -12.40 14.49
CA PHE A 169 10.12 -10.95 14.54
C PHE A 169 8.66 -10.49 14.69
N PHE A 170 7.74 -11.07 13.92
CA PHE A 170 6.31 -10.76 14.05
C PHE A 170 5.72 -11.19 15.39
N ASN A 171 6.18 -12.31 15.96
CA ASN A 171 5.76 -12.74 17.30
C ASN A 171 6.23 -11.77 18.39
N LEU A 172 7.44 -11.21 18.27
CA LEU A 172 7.90 -10.15 19.17
C LEU A 172 6.99 -8.91 19.07
N ILE A 173 6.70 -8.43 17.85
CA ILE A 173 5.78 -7.30 17.66
C ILE A 173 4.41 -7.61 18.29
N LYS A 174 3.86 -8.81 18.09
CA LYS A 174 2.60 -9.22 18.71
C LYS A 174 2.65 -9.17 20.24
N GLN A 175 3.74 -9.64 20.84
CA GLN A 175 3.92 -9.57 22.30
C GLN A 175 3.94 -8.12 22.80
N TYR A 176 4.60 -7.21 22.09
CA TYR A 176 4.71 -5.82 22.52
C TYR A 176 3.45 -4.97 22.25
N PHE A 177 2.77 -5.19 21.13
CA PHE A 177 1.70 -4.29 20.67
C PHE A 177 0.29 -4.90 20.69
N ILE A 178 0.17 -6.22 20.67
CA ILE A 178 -1.13 -6.91 20.49
C ILE A 178 -1.55 -7.67 21.76
N MET A 179 -0.61 -8.08 22.63
CA MET A 179 -0.94 -8.86 23.84
C MET A 179 -0.87 -8.06 25.15
N LYS A 180 -2.01 -7.42 25.45
CA LYS A 180 -2.79 -7.62 26.69
C LYS A 180 -4.27 -7.39 26.33
N GLN A 181 -4.92 -8.40 25.79
CA GLN A 181 -6.39 -8.53 25.77
C GLN A 181 -6.74 -9.94 26.23
#